data_AF-A0A522DEB1-F1
#
_entry.id   AF-A0A522DEB1-F1
#
_cell.length_a   1.000
_cell.length_b   1.000
_cell.length_c   1.000
_cell.angle_alpha   90.00
_cell.angle_beta   90.00
_cell.angle_gamma   90.00
#
_symmetry.space_group_name_H-M   'P 1'
#
loop_
_entity.id
_entity.type
_entity.pdbx_description
1 polymer ?
#
loop_
_entity_poly.entity_id
_entity_poly.type
_entity_poly.pdbx_seq_one_letter_code
_entity_poly.pdbx_strand_id
1 'polypeptide(L)'
;MPMTPEAELRLQNILNDPAALASIAAILNVGMANTAYLDDVYGNDSKASVGSPVPFKTFQAAVNALRTAYLALGTRKAGMVLVVAPFTEYDENVTIDVSDGFKLLVTSDGGYNIGKFDAASVWGPSVRRDLIIIGDAGNGGATDIRPGIMFGTRATRPAHVTTHQAYYGPRISGQINFDGLTAGNLEFTFEGEVYGMGGIEGASNIGNQILSLYLHNCRFRTAANFGTNSNLFQGRLCRFDGLLTIGQASDVVETRINAGLTVGSVGSVPPIGFFNSFLDGAFTGPATAWIRLDLASNTTFVANGNGPIVGGGSKLLLNDATL
;
A
#
# COMPACT_ATOMS: atom_id res chain seq x y z
N MET A 1 19.52 18.37 21.54
CA MET A 1 19.97 18.32 22.96
C MET A 1 21.29 17.57 22.98
N PRO A 2 22.31 18.01 23.75
CA PRO A 2 23.52 17.22 23.93
C PRO A 2 23.21 15.90 24.65
N MET A 3 23.87 14.81 24.24
CA MET A 3 23.71 13.50 24.88
C MET A 3 24.16 13.56 26.35
N THR A 4 23.49 12.81 27.22
CA THR A 4 23.94 12.68 28.61
C THR A 4 25.22 11.84 28.65
N PRO A 5 26.14 12.08 29.61
CA PRO A 5 27.37 11.31 29.73
C PRO A 5 27.16 9.79 29.82
N GLU A 6 26.05 9.34 30.42
CA GLU A 6 25.67 7.93 30.48
C GLU A 6 25.23 7.35 29.13
N ALA A 7 24.55 8.14 28.30
CA ALA A 7 24.20 7.74 26.94
C ALA A 7 25.46 7.65 26.05
N GLU A 8 26.40 8.58 26.25
CA GLU A 8 27.67 8.62 25.52
C GLU A 8 28.58 7.44 25.91
N LEU A 9 28.65 7.09 27.20
CA LEU A 9 29.39 5.92 27.68
C LEU A 9 28.74 4.60 27.20
N ARG A 10 27.41 4.52 27.17
CA ARG A 10 26.70 3.35 26.60
C ARG A 10 26.96 3.20 25.11
N LEU A 11 26.94 4.30 24.36
CA LEU A 11 27.23 4.30 22.93
C LEU A 11 28.68 3.90 22.66
N GLN A 12 29.64 4.43 23.44
CA GLN A 12 31.04 4.02 23.35
C GLN A 12 31.24 2.55 23.68
N ASN A 13 30.54 2.01 24.68
CA ASN A 13 30.63 0.58 25.01
C ASN A 13 30.07 -0.32 23.90
N ILE A 14 28.99 0.11 23.21
CA ILE A 14 28.46 -0.59 22.03
C ILE A 14 29.42 -0.51 20.85
N LEU A 15 30.02 0.67 20.63
CA LEU A 15 30.98 0.90 19.55
C LEU A 15 32.34 0.24 19.79
N ASN A 16 32.65 -0.15 21.02
CA ASN A 16 33.90 -0.82 21.38
C ASN A 16 33.74 -2.34 21.59
N ASP A 17 32.51 -2.88 21.56
CA ASP A 17 32.25 -4.31 21.64
C ASP A 17 32.35 -4.93 20.23
N PRO A 18 33.37 -5.76 19.94
CA PRO A 18 33.55 -6.36 18.62
C PRO A 18 32.38 -7.28 18.22
N ALA A 19 31.68 -7.90 19.17
CA ALA A 19 30.52 -8.74 18.90
C ALA A 19 29.28 -7.89 18.57
N ALA A 20 29.09 -6.76 19.27
CA ALA A 20 28.05 -5.79 18.93
C ALA A 20 28.32 -5.13 17.57
N LEU A 21 29.57 -4.74 17.29
CA LEU A 21 29.99 -4.22 15.99
C LEU A 21 29.82 -5.26 14.87
N ALA A 22 30.17 -6.53 15.10
CA ALA A 22 29.95 -7.60 14.13
C ALA A 22 28.46 -7.87 13.90
N SER A 23 27.63 -7.76 14.94
CA SER A 23 26.17 -7.90 14.82
C SER A 23 25.55 -6.70 14.10
N ILE A 24 26.00 -5.48 14.40
CA ILE A 24 25.59 -4.25 13.69
C ILE A 24 26.04 -4.32 12.23
N ALA A 25 27.27 -4.74 11.96
CA ALA A 25 27.79 -4.94 10.61
C ALA A 25 27.05 -6.06 9.88
N ALA A 26 26.67 -7.15 10.56
CA ALA A 26 25.85 -8.21 9.99
C ALA A 26 24.43 -7.72 9.70
N ILE A 27 23.81 -6.93 10.59
CA ILE A 27 22.50 -6.31 10.38
C ILE A 27 22.55 -5.30 9.24
N LEU A 28 23.60 -4.48 9.16
CA LEU A 28 23.84 -3.54 8.06
C LEU A 28 24.11 -4.28 6.74
N ASN A 29 24.89 -5.36 6.76
CA ASN A 29 25.18 -6.18 5.58
C ASN A 29 23.93 -6.94 5.10
N VAL A 30 23.08 -7.44 6.00
CA VAL A 30 21.79 -8.06 5.66
C VAL A 30 20.81 -7.00 5.14
N GLY A 31 20.80 -5.81 5.75
CA GLY A 31 20.04 -4.66 5.28
C GLY A 31 20.45 -4.25 3.88
N MET A 32 21.75 -4.15 3.60
CA MET A 32 22.27 -3.83 2.27
C MET A 32 22.01 -4.96 1.28
N ALA A 33 22.25 -6.23 1.62
CA ALA A 33 22.15 -7.36 0.67
C ALA A 33 20.75 -7.55 0.05
N ASN A 34 19.71 -7.02 0.68
CA ASN A 34 18.33 -7.09 0.18
C ASN A 34 17.79 -5.73 -0.30
N THR A 35 18.65 -4.71 -0.37
CA THR A 35 18.27 -3.34 -0.71
C THR A 35 18.83 -2.94 -2.07
N ALA A 36 18.00 -2.33 -2.90
CA ALA A 36 18.41 -1.57 -4.08
C ALA A 36 18.10 -0.09 -3.86
N TYR A 37 18.91 0.76 -4.48
CA TYR A 37 18.69 2.21 -4.50
C TYR A 37 18.26 2.63 -5.90
N LEU A 38 17.37 3.60 -6.01
CA LEU A 38 16.86 4.12 -7.29
C LEU A 38 16.99 5.64 -7.31
N ASP A 39 17.61 6.18 -8.34
CA ASP A 39 17.84 7.61 -8.54
C ASP A 39 17.98 7.87 -10.05
N ASP A 40 17.10 8.69 -10.63
CA ASP A 40 17.08 8.96 -12.08
C ASP A 40 18.24 9.84 -12.57
N VAL A 41 18.82 10.67 -11.69
CA VAL A 41 19.90 11.61 -11.99
C VAL A 41 21.25 10.91 -11.90
N TYR A 42 21.50 10.21 -10.79
CA TYR A 42 22.79 9.61 -10.48
C TYR A 42 22.86 8.11 -10.77
N GLY A 43 21.73 7.49 -11.11
CA GLY A 43 21.64 6.06 -11.36
C GLY A 43 22.25 5.58 -12.67
N ASN A 44 22.61 4.30 -12.68
CA ASN A 44 23.12 3.62 -13.87
C ASN A 44 22.75 2.13 -13.87
N ASP A 45 21.74 1.78 -14.66
CA ASP A 45 21.23 0.40 -14.75
C ASP A 45 22.28 -0.65 -15.15
N SER A 46 23.32 -0.25 -15.89
CA SER A 46 24.39 -1.17 -16.31
C SER A 46 25.42 -1.47 -15.21
N LYS A 47 25.45 -0.66 -14.15
CA LYS A 47 26.43 -0.76 -13.05
C LYS A 47 25.78 -0.99 -11.68
N ALA A 48 24.50 -0.67 -11.55
CA ALA A 48 23.73 -0.86 -10.34
C ALA A 48 23.50 -2.35 -10.07
N SER A 49 23.44 -2.69 -8.78
CA SER A 49 23.12 -4.03 -8.32
C SER A 49 22.52 -3.99 -6.91
N VAL A 50 21.84 -5.06 -6.51
CA VAL A 50 21.30 -5.18 -5.15
C VAL A 50 22.47 -5.23 -4.15
N GLY A 51 22.38 -4.50 -3.05
CA GLY A 51 23.43 -4.33 -2.06
C GLY A 51 24.60 -3.44 -2.47
N SER A 52 24.54 -2.87 -3.68
CA SER A 52 25.48 -1.83 -4.11
C SER A 52 24.96 -0.44 -3.74
N PRO A 53 25.85 0.50 -3.38
CA PRO A 53 25.47 1.90 -3.21
C PRO A 53 25.21 2.61 -4.55
N VAL A 54 25.55 1.99 -5.70
CA VAL A 54 25.27 2.56 -7.02
C VAL A 54 23.78 2.39 -7.33
N PRO A 55 23.00 3.50 -7.44
CA PRO A 55 21.57 3.38 -7.67
C PRO A 55 21.27 2.96 -9.10
N PHE A 56 20.15 2.25 -9.28
CA PHE A 56 19.50 2.07 -10.56
C PHE A 56 18.99 3.41 -11.07
N LYS A 57 18.94 3.57 -12.39
CA LYS A 57 18.37 4.74 -13.06
C LYS A 57 16.88 4.59 -13.29
N THR A 58 16.42 3.37 -13.60
CA THR A 58 15.02 3.08 -13.89
C THR A 58 14.40 2.19 -12.82
N PHE A 59 13.14 2.47 -12.52
CA PHE A 59 12.34 1.72 -11.56
C PHE A 59 12.21 0.27 -12.00
N GLN A 60 11.95 0.02 -13.30
CA GLN A 60 11.83 -1.34 -13.81
C GLN A 60 13.13 -2.14 -13.65
N ALA A 61 14.30 -1.54 -13.91
CA ALA A 61 15.58 -2.24 -13.73
C ALA A 61 15.82 -2.59 -12.25
N ALA A 62 15.50 -1.69 -11.33
CA ALA A 62 15.65 -1.93 -9.91
C ALA A 62 14.76 -3.09 -9.43
N VAL A 63 13.49 -3.10 -9.83
CA VAL A 63 12.54 -4.17 -9.48
C VAL A 63 13.01 -5.51 -10.06
N ASN A 64 13.45 -5.54 -11.32
CA ASN A 64 13.94 -6.76 -11.96
C ASN A 64 15.17 -7.32 -11.25
N ALA A 65 16.09 -6.44 -10.80
CA ALA A 65 17.27 -6.85 -10.06
C ALA A 65 16.93 -7.41 -8.67
N LEU A 66 16.00 -6.77 -7.94
CA LEU A 66 15.52 -7.27 -6.65
C LEU A 66 14.82 -8.63 -6.79
N ARG A 67 14.00 -8.80 -7.83
CA ARG A 67 13.36 -10.08 -8.15
C ARG A 67 14.39 -11.18 -8.43
N THR A 68 15.39 -10.87 -9.26
CA THR A 68 16.49 -11.79 -9.57
C THR A 68 17.28 -12.19 -8.32
N ALA A 69 17.62 -11.21 -7.47
CA ALA A 69 18.30 -11.46 -6.21
C ALA A 69 17.46 -12.33 -5.25
N TYR A 70 16.15 -12.06 -5.15
CA TYR A 70 15.23 -12.85 -4.33
C TYR A 70 15.15 -14.33 -4.77
N LEU A 71 15.12 -14.58 -6.08
CA LEU A 71 15.12 -15.95 -6.61
C LEU A 71 16.43 -16.68 -6.29
N ALA A 72 17.55 -15.96 -6.22
CA ALA A 72 18.85 -16.53 -5.84
C ALA A 72 18.97 -16.88 -4.34
N LEU A 73 18.09 -16.39 -3.46
CA LEU A 73 18.11 -16.69 -2.02
C LEU A 73 17.70 -18.14 -1.67
N GLY A 74 17.23 -18.92 -2.64
CA GLY A 74 16.80 -20.30 -2.41
C GLY A 74 15.62 -20.40 -1.44
N THR A 75 15.75 -21.20 -0.39
CA THR A 75 14.69 -21.43 0.63
C THR A 75 14.62 -20.34 1.70
N ARG A 76 15.67 -19.52 1.86
CA ARG A 76 15.68 -18.41 2.82
C ARG A 76 15.08 -17.16 2.19
N LYS A 77 13.75 -17.12 2.10
CA LYS A 77 13.06 -15.95 1.56
C LYS A 77 13.14 -14.78 2.55
N ALA A 78 13.74 -13.68 2.12
CA ALA A 78 13.79 -12.42 2.84
C ALA A 78 12.97 -11.36 2.10
N GLY A 79 12.46 -10.37 2.83
CA GLY A 79 11.86 -9.18 2.23
C GLY A 79 12.92 -8.34 1.53
N MET A 80 12.59 -7.85 0.33
CA MET A 80 13.43 -6.97 -0.47
C MET A 80 12.99 -5.52 -0.32
N VAL A 81 13.93 -4.60 -0.41
CA VAL A 81 13.69 -3.17 -0.21
C VAL A 81 14.18 -2.39 -1.42
N LEU A 82 13.33 -1.50 -1.93
CA LEU A 82 13.70 -0.49 -2.91
C LEU A 82 13.66 0.88 -2.23
N VAL A 83 14.82 1.51 -2.08
CA VAL A 83 14.95 2.88 -1.59
C VAL A 83 14.98 3.83 -2.77
N VAL A 84 13.92 4.61 -2.93
CA VAL A 84 13.74 5.57 -4.02
C VAL A 84 14.24 6.93 -3.59
N ALA A 85 14.99 7.60 -4.47
CA ALA A 85 15.44 8.97 -4.26
C ALA A 85 14.23 9.89 -4.03
N PRO A 86 14.29 10.76 -3.01
CA PRO A 86 13.18 11.63 -2.67
C PRO A 86 12.99 12.73 -3.72
N PHE A 87 11.73 13.11 -3.93
CA PHE A 87 11.27 14.16 -4.83
C PHE A 87 11.61 13.92 -6.31
N THR A 88 11.82 12.65 -6.69
CA THR A 88 12.10 12.22 -8.05
C THR A 88 10.85 11.81 -8.82
N GLU A 89 10.86 11.97 -10.15
CA GLU A 89 9.81 11.52 -11.06
C GLU A 89 10.30 10.47 -12.05
N TYR A 90 9.68 9.29 -12.04
CA TYR A 90 10.02 8.17 -12.92
C TYR A 90 8.97 8.04 -14.03
N ASP A 91 9.25 8.57 -15.22
CA ASP A 91 8.33 8.58 -16.37
C ASP A 91 8.29 7.22 -17.11
N GLU A 92 7.92 6.17 -16.39
CA GLU A 92 7.86 4.81 -16.91
C GLU A 92 6.62 4.07 -16.40
N ASN A 93 6.10 3.15 -17.20
CA ASN A 93 5.18 2.13 -16.68
C ASN A 93 6.02 1.11 -15.93
N VAL A 94 5.51 0.64 -14.79
CA VAL A 94 6.22 -0.32 -13.94
C VAL A 94 5.40 -1.59 -13.83
N THR A 95 6.03 -2.72 -14.09
CA THR A 95 5.48 -4.05 -13.83
C THR A 95 6.27 -4.71 -12.71
N ILE A 96 5.58 -5.13 -11.67
CA ILE A 96 6.18 -5.80 -10.50
C ILE A 96 5.60 -7.21 -10.40
N ASP A 97 6.46 -8.20 -10.61
CA ASP A 97 6.14 -9.61 -10.39
C ASP A 97 6.42 -9.99 -8.92
N VAL A 98 5.35 -10.21 -8.16
CA VAL A 98 5.38 -10.66 -6.76
C VAL A 98 5.18 -12.16 -6.58
N SER A 99 5.27 -12.96 -7.64
CA SER A 99 5.13 -14.42 -7.57
C SER A 99 6.15 -15.07 -6.63
N ASP A 100 5.94 -16.34 -6.28
CA ASP A 100 6.84 -17.12 -5.42
C ASP A 100 7.08 -16.52 -4.02
N GLY A 101 6.07 -15.83 -3.48
CA GLY A 101 6.15 -15.19 -2.16
C GLY A 101 7.05 -13.96 -2.10
N PHE A 102 7.40 -13.35 -3.25
CA PHE A 102 8.23 -12.15 -3.28
C PHE A 102 7.58 -11.03 -2.47
N LYS A 103 8.34 -10.52 -1.49
CA LYS A 103 7.95 -9.40 -0.65
C LYS A 103 8.79 -8.19 -0.98
N LEU A 104 8.15 -7.12 -1.44
CA LEU A 104 8.82 -5.88 -1.81
C LEU A 104 8.29 -4.71 -0.97
N LEU A 105 9.20 -4.03 -0.28
CA LEU A 105 8.97 -2.72 0.30
C LEU A 105 9.57 -1.65 -0.60
N VAL A 106 8.75 -0.78 -1.15
CA VAL A 106 9.18 0.44 -1.85
C VAL A 106 9.04 1.62 -0.89
N THR A 107 10.14 2.32 -0.66
CA THR A 107 10.17 3.41 0.32
C THR A 107 11.12 4.52 -0.08
N SER A 108 10.98 5.69 0.54
CA SER A 108 11.82 6.87 0.32
C SER A 108 11.86 7.73 1.58
N ASP A 109 12.88 8.58 1.74
CA ASP A 109 12.94 9.60 2.79
C ASP A 109 12.11 10.86 2.44
N GLY A 110 11.40 10.85 1.33
CA GLY A 110 10.45 11.88 0.87
C GLY A 110 9.32 11.29 0.02
N GLY A 111 8.57 12.15 -0.66
CA GLY A 111 7.62 11.71 -1.69
C GLY A 111 8.34 11.38 -3.00
N TYR A 112 7.78 10.51 -3.83
CA TYR A 112 8.33 10.19 -5.15
C TYR A 112 7.18 9.91 -6.14
N ASN A 113 7.42 10.06 -7.43
CA ASN A 113 6.38 9.97 -8.45
C ASN A 113 6.66 8.84 -9.44
N ILE A 114 5.68 7.98 -9.67
CA ILE A 114 5.63 7.11 -10.86
C ILE A 114 4.74 7.80 -11.88
N GLY A 115 5.33 8.16 -13.01
CA GLY A 115 4.78 9.06 -14.02
C GLY A 115 4.97 10.54 -13.72
N LYS A 116 4.51 11.38 -14.65
CA LYS A 116 4.63 12.84 -14.56
C LYS A 116 3.30 13.48 -14.21
N PHE A 117 3.38 14.49 -13.35
CA PHE A 117 2.24 15.31 -12.95
C PHE A 117 2.29 16.67 -13.65
N ASP A 118 1.13 17.24 -13.90
CA ASP A 118 1.00 18.58 -14.46
C ASP A 118 1.38 19.63 -13.41
N ALA A 119 2.14 20.65 -13.82
CA ALA A 119 2.52 21.75 -12.96
C ALA A 119 1.33 22.69 -12.67
N ALA A 120 0.36 22.79 -13.58
CA ALA A 120 -0.79 23.69 -13.45
C ALA A 120 -1.91 23.06 -12.63
N SER A 121 -2.27 21.81 -12.92
CA SER A 121 -3.06 20.99 -12.02
C SER A 121 -2.09 20.15 -11.18
N VAL A 122 -1.82 20.57 -9.94
CA VAL A 122 -0.90 19.89 -8.97
C VAL A 122 -1.13 18.37 -8.81
N TRP A 123 -2.22 17.85 -9.40
CA TRP A 123 -2.70 16.47 -9.30
C TRP A 123 -3.02 15.76 -10.62
N GLY A 124 -3.20 16.47 -11.74
CA GLY A 124 -3.52 15.81 -13.00
C GLY A 124 -2.26 15.16 -13.58
N PRO A 125 -2.31 13.94 -14.12
CA PRO A 125 -1.17 13.39 -14.83
C PRO A 125 -0.95 14.20 -16.11
N SER A 126 0.29 14.65 -16.35
CA SER A 126 0.69 15.14 -17.67
C SER A 126 1.00 13.97 -18.60
N VAL A 127 1.58 12.90 -18.03
CA VAL A 127 1.74 11.60 -18.67
C VAL A 127 1.29 10.52 -17.70
N ARG A 128 0.25 9.78 -18.09
CA ARG A 128 -0.30 8.68 -17.31
C ARG A 128 0.64 7.48 -17.38
N ARG A 129 1.09 6.99 -16.21
CA ARG A 129 1.87 5.76 -16.07
C ARG A 129 1.21 4.81 -15.10
N ASP A 130 0.97 3.60 -15.59
CA ASP A 130 0.31 2.57 -14.82
C ASP A 130 1.35 1.72 -14.08
N LEU A 131 0.94 1.22 -12.92
CA LEU A 131 1.64 0.23 -12.12
C LEU A 131 0.89 -1.09 -12.25
N ILE A 132 1.55 -2.12 -12.78
CA ILE A 132 0.99 -3.45 -12.94
C ILE A 132 1.64 -4.36 -11.91
N ILE A 133 0.85 -5.01 -11.06
CA ILE A 133 1.32 -5.99 -10.08
C ILE A 133 0.85 -7.37 -10.54
N ILE A 134 1.82 -8.25 -10.82
CA ILE A 134 1.57 -9.63 -11.25
C ILE A 134 1.87 -10.55 -10.07
N GLY A 135 1.04 -11.55 -9.81
CA GLY A 135 1.34 -12.52 -8.76
C GLY A 135 0.77 -13.91 -9.01
N ASP A 136 1.60 -14.88 -9.36
CA ASP A 136 1.25 -16.29 -9.36
C ASP A 136 1.46 -16.87 -7.95
N ALA A 137 0.39 -17.34 -7.32
CA ALA A 137 0.44 -18.14 -6.09
C ALA A 137 0.55 -19.66 -6.40
N GLY A 138 0.56 -20.02 -7.68
CA GLY A 138 0.66 -21.37 -8.19
C GLY A 138 2.10 -21.84 -8.29
N ASN A 139 2.46 -22.77 -7.40
CA ASN A 139 3.68 -23.59 -7.39
C ASN A 139 5.01 -22.93 -6.99
N GLY A 140 5.58 -23.41 -5.87
CA GLY A 140 7.02 -23.28 -5.66
C GLY A 140 7.59 -23.55 -4.26
N GLY A 141 7.10 -24.56 -3.51
CA GLY A 141 7.86 -25.15 -2.39
C GLY A 141 7.98 -24.35 -1.07
N ALA A 142 7.49 -23.11 -1.00
CA ALA A 142 7.40 -22.33 0.23
C ALA A 142 5.93 -21.97 0.52
N THR A 143 5.16 -22.91 1.04
CA THR A 143 3.71 -22.79 1.30
C THR A 143 3.33 -21.73 2.35
N ASP A 144 4.31 -21.09 2.99
CA ASP A 144 4.08 -20.33 4.22
C ASP A 144 4.24 -18.82 4.08
N ILE A 145 4.71 -18.31 2.93
CA ILE A 145 4.97 -16.87 2.74
C ILE A 145 4.03 -16.31 1.68
N ARG A 146 3.06 -15.52 2.13
CA ARG A 146 2.18 -14.75 1.26
C ARG A 146 2.99 -13.71 0.48
N PRO A 147 2.84 -13.61 -0.85
CA PRO A 147 3.44 -12.53 -1.61
C PRO A 147 2.89 -11.19 -1.14
N GLY A 148 3.70 -10.14 -1.22
CA GLY A 148 3.26 -8.85 -0.74
C GLY A 148 4.05 -7.68 -1.26
N ILE A 149 3.39 -6.55 -1.40
CA ILE A 149 4.02 -5.31 -1.78
C ILE A 149 3.53 -4.16 -0.92
N MET A 150 4.47 -3.32 -0.52
CA MET A 150 4.20 -2.11 0.24
C MET A 150 4.81 -0.90 -0.48
N PHE A 151 4.01 0.15 -0.62
CA PHE A 151 4.47 1.48 -1.01
C PHE A 151 4.26 2.45 0.14
N GLY A 152 5.28 3.25 0.46
CA GLY A 152 5.16 4.28 1.48
C GLY A 152 6.40 5.17 1.57
N THR A 153 6.49 5.94 2.64
CA THR A 153 7.61 6.84 2.92
C THR A 153 8.12 6.64 4.35
N ARG A 154 9.42 6.88 4.55
CA ARG A 154 10.06 6.98 5.88
C ARG A 154 10.02 8.41 6.40
N ALA A 155 9.63 9.37 5.56
CA ALA A 155 9.58 10.78 5.93
C ALA A 155 8.67 10.96 7.16
N THR A 156 9.23 11.58 8.21
CA THR A 156 8.43 11.94 9.38
C THR A 156 7.42 12.99 8.95
N ARG A 157 6.15 12.69 9.12
CA ARG A 157 5.09 13.61 8.75
C ARG A 157 5.03 14.78 9.73
N PRO A 158 4.80 16.02 9.27
CA PRO A 158 4.43 17.11 10.14
C PRO A 158 3.22 16.73 11.02
N ALA A 159 3.18 17.14 12.28
CA ALA A 159 2.10 16.78 13.21
C ALA A 159 0.68 17.29 12.82
N HIS A 160 0.58 18.04 11.71
CA HIS A 160 -0.66 18.70 11.25
C HIS A 160 -1.08 18.31 9.84
N VAL A 161 -0.53 17.23 9.26
CA VAL A 161 -1.02 16.75 7.97
C VAL A 161 -2.41 16.16 8.18
N THR A 162 -3.43 16.94 7.83
CA THR A 162 -4.81 16.45 7.73
C THR A 162 -4.91 15.49 6.53
N THR A 163 -5.99 14.72 6.43
CA THR A 163 -6.33 13.79 5.31
C THR A 163 -6.34 14.44 3.91
N HIS A 164 -5.95 15.72 3.80
CA HIS A 164 -5.95 16.55 2.61
C HIS A 164 -4.56 16.79 1.99
N GLN A 165 -3.47 16.31 2.59
CA GLN A 165 -2.09 16.67 2.21
C GLN A 165 -1.14 15.46 2.09
N ALA A 166 -1.50 14.40 1.37
CA ALA A 166 -0.61 13.25 1.16
C ALA A 166 0.51 13.51 0.12
N TYR A 167 1.06 14.73 0.09
CA TYR A 167 2.21 15.14 -0.75
C TYR A 167 3.54 14.50 -0.36
N TYR A 168 3.61 13.86 0.82
CA TYR A 168 4.84 13.31 1.37
C TYR A 168 5.04 11.82 1.04
N GLY A 169 4.03 11.15 0.48
CA GLY A 169 4.11 9.75 0.06
C GLY A 169 4.34 9.58 -1.45
N PRO A 170 4.44 8.34 -1.95
CA PRO A 170 4.39 8.03 -3.37
C PRO A 170 3.17 8.64 -4.06
N ARG A 171 3.36 9.11 -5.29
CA ARG A 171 2.27 9.47 -6.20
C ARG A 171 2.35 8.63 -7.47
N ILE A 172 1.25 8.03 -7.88
CA ILE A 172 1.15 7.24 -9.12
C ILE A 172 0.20 7.97 -10.07
N SER A 173 0.72 8.38 -11.23
CA SER A 173 0.00 9.25 -12.17
C SER A 173 -1.10 8.50 -12.95
N GLY A 174 -1.03 7.17 -13.02
CA GLY A 174 -2.05 6.32 -13.63
C GLY A 174 -2.75 5.40 -12.65
N GLN A 175 -3.05 4.20 -13.12
CA GLN A 175 -3.77 3.18 -12.37
C GLN A 175 -2.81 2.15 -11.76
N ILE A 176 -3.20 1.63 -10.60
CA ILE A 176 -2.66 0.36 -10.12
C ILE A 176 -3.57 -0.74 -10.67
N ASN A 177 -2.98 -1.73 -11.31
CA ASN A 177 -3.66 -2.89 -11.88
C ASN A 177 -3.07 -4.17 -11.27
N PHE A 178 -3.92 -5.17 -11.05
CA PHE A 178 -3.49 -6.50 -10.61
C PHE A 178 -3.79 -7.51 -11.70
N ASP A 179 -2.79 -8.30 -12.09
CA ASP A 179 -2.87 -9.27 -13.18
C ASP A 179 -2.29 -10.64 -12.74
N GLY A 180 -2.67 -11.71 -13.43
CA GLY A 180 -2.09 -13.04 -13.26
C GLY A 180 -2.27 -13.67 -11.88
N LEU A 181 -3.19 -13.15 -11.05
CA LEU A 181 -3.45 -13.67 -9.72
C LEU A 181 -4.03 -15.10 -9.80
N THR A 182 -3.26 -16.12 -9.45
CA THR A 182 -3.81 -17.48 -9.25
C THR A 182 -4.19 -17.66 -7.78
N ALA A 183 -4.87 -18.76 -7.44
CA ALA A 183 -5.43 -18.98 -6.10
C ALA A 183 -4.39 -18.79 -4.98
N GLY A 184 -4.51 -17.69 -4.23
CA GLY A 184 -3.62 -17.31 -3.14
C GLY A 184 -3.88 -15.88 -2.65
N ASN A 185 -3.37 -15.57 -1.46
CA ASN A 185 -3.57 -14.27 -0.82
C ASN A 185 -2.41 -13.34 -1.16
N LEU A 186 -2.64 -12.27 -1.91
CA LEU A 186 -1.68 -11.17 -2.10
C LEU A 186 -1.91 -10.11 -1.02
N GLU A 187 -0.85 -9.66 -0.36
CA GLU A 187 -0.89 -8.53 0.58
C GLU A 187 -0.46 -7.24 -0.12
N PHE A 188 -1.35 -6.26 -0.18
CA PHE A 188 -1.06 -4.94 -0.75
C PHE A 188 -1.20 -3.87 0.33
N THR A 189 -0.10 -3.19 0.63
CA THR A 189 -0.07 -2.05 1.53
C THR A 189 0.24 -0.77 0.76
N PHE A 190 -0.58 0.25 0.93
CA PHE A 190 -0.38 1.51 0.20
C PHE A 190 -0.60 2.72 1.08
N GLU A 191 0.40 3.60 1.03
CA GLU A 191 0.41 4.89 1.66
C GLU A 191 0.91 5.93 0.65
N GLY A 192 0.00 6.72 0.09
CA GLY A 192 0.31 7.68 -0.96
C GLY A 192 -0.92 8.11 -1.76
N GLU A 193 -0.70 8.71 -2.91
CA GLU A 193 -1.78 9.12 -3.82
C GLU A 193 -1.70 8.38 -5.15
N VAL A 194 -2.84 8.04 -5.70
CA VAL A 194 -2.95 7.38 -6.99
C VAL A 194 -4.09 8.00 -7.79
N TYR A 195 -3.87 8.19 -9.09
CA TYR A 195 -4.89 8.72 -9.96
C TYR A 195 -6.11 7.78 -10.03
N GLY A 196 -5.92 6.47 -10.10
CA GLY A 196 -7.01 5.50 -9.98
C GLY A 196 -6.58 4.10 -9.58
N MET A 197 -7.55 3.23 -9.35
CA MET A 197 -7.33 1.78 -9.34
C MET A 197 -8.03 1.25 -10.59
N GLY A 198 -7.28 0.67 -11.51
CA GLY A 198 -7.91 -0.08 -12.60
C GLY A 198 -8.53 -1.32 -12.01
N GLY A 199 -9.65 -1.76 -12.58
CA GLY A 199 -10.25 -3.02 -12.14
C GLY A 199 -9.22 -4.14 -12.24
N ILE A 200 -9.45 -5.23 -11.50
CA ILE A 200 -8.79 -6.51 -11.79
C ILE A 200 -9.34 -6.96 -13.17
N GLU A 201 -8.79 -6.41 -14.26
CA GLU A 201 -9.23 -6.69 -15.63
C GLU A 201 -8.87 -8.14 -15.97
N GLY A 202 -9.88 -8.97 -16.31
CA GLY A 202 -9.66 -10.33 -16.82
C GLY A 202 -10.27 -11.50 -16.04
N ALA A 203 -11.23 -11.27 -15.13
CA ALA A 203 -11.67 -12.30 -14.18
C ALA A 203 -12.93 -13.11 -14.55
N SER A 204 -13.18 -13.48 -15.81
CA SER A 204 -14.20 -14.51 -16.10
C SER A 204 -13.72 -15.93 -15.76
N ASN A 205 -12.42 -16.12 -15.50
CA ASN A 205 -11.80 -17.42 -15.13
C ASN A 205 -10.84 -17.32 -13.94
N ILE A 206 -11.01 -16.29 -13.13
CA ILE A 206 -10.20 -16.06 -11.94
C ILE A 206 -10.84 -16.86 -10.79
N GLY A 207 -10.09 -17.82 -10.24
CA GLY A 207 -10.51 -18.57 -9.05
C GLY A 207 -10.75 -17.68 -7.83
N ASN A 208 -10.99 -18.31 -6.68
CA ASN A 208 -11.27 -17.67 -5.39
C ASN A 208 -10.05 -16.88 -4.84
N GLN A 209 -9.66 -15.78 -5.50
CA GLN A 209 -8.57 -14.89 -5.12
C GLN A 209 -8.95 -14.10 -3.86
N ILE A 210 -7.99 -13.76 -2.99
CA ILE A 210 -8.21 -12.84 -1.87
C ILE A 210 -7.09 -11.79 -1.87
N LEU A 211 -7.32 -10.64 -2.52
CA LEU A 211 -6.44 -9.48 -2.39
C LEU A 211 -6.64 -8.87 -1.00
N SER A 212 -5.62 -8.94 -0.15
CA SER A 212 -5.63 -8.39 1.21
C SER A 212 -5.10 -6.96 1.19
N LEU A 213 -5.98 -5.98 1.41
CA LEU A 213 -5.65 -4.56 1.31
C LEU A 213 -5.44 -3.94 2.70
N TYR A 214 -4.31 -3.25 2.85
CA TYR A 214 -3.97 -2.42 4.00
C TYR A 214 -3.67 -1.00 3.51
N LEU A 215 -4.69 -0.14 3.57
CA LEU A 215 -4.63 1.20 3.02
C LEU A 215 -4.51 2.21 4.17
N HIS A 216 -3.47 3.04 4.13
CA HIS A 216 -3.20 4.00 5.18
C HIS A 216 -2.84 5.37 4.60
N ASN A 217 -3.49 6.44 5.08
CA ASN A 217 -3.23 7.82 4.65
C ASN A 217 -3.10 7.94 3.13
N CYS A 218 -4.07 7.39 2.44
CA CYS A 218 -4.02 7.19 1.01
C CYS A 218 -5.09 8.02 0.30
N ARG A 219 -4.87 8.35 -0.97
CA ARG A 219 -5.89 9.00 -1.80
C ARG A 219 -6.04 8.36 -3.17
N PHE A 220 -7.28 8.05 -3.52
CA PHE A 220 -7.69 7.58 -4.85
C PHE A 220 -8.52 8.67 -5.53
N ARG A 221 -8.04 9.21 -6.66
CA ARG A 221 -8.65 10.38 -7.31
C ARG A 221 -9.83 10.05 -8.21
N THR A 222 -9.78 8.90 -8.86
CA THR A 222 -10.86 8.35 -9.69
C THR A 222 -11.45 7.12 -9.00
N ALA A 223 -12.33 6.39 -9.70
CA ALA A 223 -12.94 5.20 -9.16
C ALA A 223 -11.87 4.21 -8.67
N ALA A 224 -12.12 3.61 -7.50
CA ALA A 224 -11.27 2.62 -6.89
C ALA A 224 -12.00 1.27 -6.89
N ASN A 225 -11.77 0.45 -7.92
CA ASN A 225 -12.42 -0.85 -8.06
C ASN A 225 -11.44 -1.99 -7.76
N PHE A 226 -11.54 -2.56 -6.57
CA PHE A 226 -10.71 -3.69 -6.13
C PHE A 226 -11.32 -5.06 -6.48
N GLY A 227 -12.49 -5.10 -7.13
CA GLY A 227 -13.18 -6.33 -7.50
C GLY A 227 -13.84 -7.07 -6.32
N THR A 228 -14.62 -8.11 -6.63
CA THR A 228 -15.39 -8.89 -5.65
C THR A 228 -14.53 -9.80 -4.76
N ASN A 229 -13.31 -10.09 -5.20
CA ASN A 229 -12.35 -11.00 -4.58
C ASN A 229 -11.25 -10.25 -3.79
N SER A 230 -11.61 -9.08 -3.24
CA SER A 230 -10.75 -8.26 -2.39
C SER A 230 -11.28 -8.21 -0.97
N ASN A 231 -10.38 -8.16 0.01
CA ASN A 231 -10.69 -7.91 1.40
C ASN A 231 -9.91 -6.69 1.87
N LEU A 232 -10.62 -5.60 2.16
CA LEU A 232 -10.08 -4.46 2.85
C LEU A 232 -9.97 -4.79 4.34
N PHE A 233 -8.80 -5.29 4.72
CA PHE A 233 -8.48 -5.60 6.11
C PHE A 233 -8.41 -4.32 6.94
N GLN A 234 -7.75 -3.30 6.39
CA GLN A 234 -7.65 -2.00 7.04
C GLN A 234 -7.71 -0.86 6.01
N GLY A 235 -8.56 0.13 6.27
CA GLY A 235 -8.59 1.40 5.54
C GLY A 235 -8.60 2.56 6.53
N ARG A 236 -7.45 3.21 6.74
CA ARG A 236 -7.32 4.26 7.76
C ARG A 236 -6.83 5.58 7.17
N LEU A 237 -7.48 6.69 7.54
CA LEU A 237 -7.12 8.04 7.09
C LEU A 237 -7.10 8.17 5.55
N CYS A 238 -7.88 7.34 4.86
CA CYS A 238 -7.89 7.31 3.40
C CYS A 238 -8.99 8.20 2.82
N ARG A 239 -8.80 8.62 1.58
CA ARG A 239 -9.75 9.41 0.82
C ARG A 239 -10.01 8.80 -0.56
N PHE A 240 -11.26 8.56 -0.88
CA PHE A 240 -11.72 8.07 -2.18
C PHE A 240 -12.57 9.17 -2.83
N ASP A 241 -12.05 9.79 -3.88
CA ASP A 241 -12.77 10.84 -4.62
C ASP A 241 -13.76 10.26 -5.63
N GLY A 242 -13.45 9.11 -6.21
CA GLY A 242 -14.37 8.31 -7.03
C GLY A 242 -15.07 7.21 -6.23
N LEU A 243 -15.96 6.47 -6.91
CA LEU A 243 -16.67 5.33 -6.33
C LEU A 243 -15.67 4.30 -5.78
N LEU A 244 -15.86 3.88 -4.54
CA LEU A 244 -15.12 2.78 -3.93
C LEU A 244 -15.91 1.48 -4.09
N THR A 245 -15.31 0.47 -4.73
CA THR A 245 -15.88 -0.87 -4.85
C THR A 245 -14.91 -1.90 -4.27
N ILE A 246 -15.37 -2.63 -3.24
CA ILE A 246 -14.60 -3.65 -2.51
C ILE A 246 -15.41 -4.93 -2.30
N GLY A 247 -14.73 -6.07 -2.32
CA GLY A 247 -15.37 -7.38 -2.09
C GLY A 247 -15.82 -7.56 -0.65
N GLN A 248 -14.92 -7.33 0.29
CA GLN A 248 -15.16 -7.40 1.73
C GLN A 248 -14.54 -6.19 2.45
N ALA A 249 -15.19 -5.74 3.51
CA ALA A 249 -14.70 -4.66 4.36
C ALA A 249 -14.59 -5.13 5.82
N SER A 250 -13.41 -4.97 6.42
CA SER A 250 -13.13 -5.25 7.83
C SER A 250 -13.04 -3.94 8.62
N ASP A 251 -11.84 -3.41 8.89
CA ASP A 251 -11.63 -2.22 9.74
C ASP A 251 -11.45 -0.94 8.90
N VAL A 252 -12.48 -0.10 8.79
CA VAL A 252 -12.41 1.17 8.06
C VAL A 252 -12.57 2.35 9.00
N VAL A 253 -11.54 3.17 9.14
CA VAL A 253 -11.44 4.21 10.18
C VAL A 253 -11.04 5.55 9.57
N GLU A 254 -11.67 6.64 10.01
CA GLU A 254 -11.27 8.00 9.63
C GLU A 254 -11.16 8.21 8.10
N THR A 255 -12.02 7.52 7.36
CA THR A 255 -11.94 7.46 5.89
C THR A 255 -13.03 8.33 5.26
N ARG A 256 -12.70 9.03 4.18
CA ARG A 256 -13.62 9.89 3.43
C ARG A 256 -13.90 9.31 2.05
N ILE A 257 -15.14 8.95 1.77
CA ILE A 257 -15.59 8.39 0.49
C ILE A 257 -16.56 9.39 -0.13
N ASN A 258 -16.23 9.97 -1.28
CA ASN A 258 -16.95 11.13 -1.81
C ASN A 258 -17.99 10.81 -2.90
N ALA A 259 -17.86 9.68 -3.61
CA ALA A 259 -18.71 9.36 -4.77
C ALA A 259 -19.44 8.02 -4.63
N GLY A 260 -19.67 7.58 -3.40
CA GLY A 260 -20.36 6.33 -3.08
C GLY A 260 -19.44 5.16 -2.76
N LEU A 261 -20.06 4.10 -2.24
CA LEU A 261 -19.42 2.90 -1.73
C LEU A 261 -20.23 1.66 -2.13
N THR A 262 -19.56 0.64 -2.67
CA THR A 262 -20.09 -0.70 -2.90
C THR A 262 -19.27 -1.73 -2.13
N VAL A 263 -19.93 -2.51 -1.27
CA VAL A 263 -19.32 -3.57 -0.48
C VAL A 263 -20.07 -4.88 -0.72
N GLY A 264 -19.35 -5.91 -1.20
CA GLY A 264 -19.95 -7.22 -1.50
C GLY A 264 -20.34 -8.03 -0.25
N SER A 265 -19.53 -7.97 0.81
CA SER A 265 -19.71 -8.75 2.03
C SER A 265 -18.99 -8.13 3.25
N VAL A 266 -19.33 -8.62 4.44
CA VAL A 266 -18.66 -8.23 5.68
C VAL A 266 -17.35 -9.02 5.80
N GLY A 267 -16.25 -8.33 6.14
CA GLY A 267 -14.94 -8.94 6.33
C GLY A 267 -14.85 -9.78 7.61
N SER A 268 -13.72 -10.46 7.80
CA SER A 268 -13.52 -11.43 8.87
C SER A 268 -12.61 -10.95 10.02
N VAL A 269 -12.02 -9.76 9.92
CA VAL A 269 -11.04 -9.27 10.90
C VAL A 269 -11.60 -8.14 11.77
N PRO A 270 -11.70 -8.34 13.09
CA PRO A 270 -12.10 -7.28 14.02
C PRO A 270 -11.04 -6.16 14.17
N PRO A 271 -11.48 -4.91 14.46
CA PRO A 271 -12.86 -4.47 14.52
C PRO A 271 -13.47 -4.42 13.10
N ILE A 272 -14.69 -4.95 12.97
CA ILE A 272 -15.40 -4.95 11.69
C ILE A 272 -16.34 -3.75 11.68
N GLY A 273 -16.24 -2.90 10.67
CA GLY A 273 -17.15 -1.79 10.45
C GLY A 273 -16.48 -0.53 9.89
N PHE A 274 -17.28 0.52 9.79
CA PHE A 274 -16.81 1.87 9.48
C PHE A 274 -16.93 2.74 10.74
N PHE A 275 -15.83 3.37 11.10
CA PHE A 275 -15.66 4.18 12.29
C PHE A 275 -15.14 5.56 11.91
N ASN A 276 -15.72 6.61 12.49
CA ASN A 276 -15.41 8.01 12.19
C ASN A 276 -15.23 8.31 10.68
N SER A 277 -16.05 7.67 9.85
CA SER A 277 -15.91 7.69 8.40
C SER A 277 -17.03 8.52 7.76
N PHE A 278 -16.68 9.22 6.70
CA PHE A 278 -17.59 10.07 5.95
C PHE A 278 -17.91 9.41 4.61
N LEU A 279 -19.20 9.34 4.28
CA LEU A 279 -19.67 8.93 2.96
C LEU A 279 -20.52 10.03 2.35
N ASP A 280 -20.15 10.45 1.14
CA ASP A 280 -20.97 11.21 0.20
C ASP A 280 -21.25 10.32 -1.02
N GLY A 281 -22.48 10.35 -1.51
CA GLY A 281 -23.01 9.42 -2.52
C GLY A 281 -23.70 8.15 -1.99
N ALA A 282 -24.03 7.26 -2.92
CA ALA A 282 -24.83 6.07 -2.66
C ALA A 282 -24.04 4.95 -1.95
N PHE A 283 -24.70 4.23 -1.05
CA PHE A 283 -24.17 3.03 -0.42
C PHE A 283 -24.89 1.77 -0.90
N THR A 284 -24.11 0.83 -1.44
CA THR A 284 -24.57 -0.52 -1.78
C THR A 284 -23.87 -1.51 -0.86
N GLY A 285 -24.60 -2.05 0.10
CA GLY A 285 -24.10 -3.05 1.06
C GLY A 285 -24.45 -4.50 0.69
N PRO A 286 -23.95 -5.47 1.47
CA PRO A 286 -24.26 -6.89 1.30
C PRO A 286 -25.76 -7.17 1.43
N ALA A 287 -26.27 -8.08 0.60
CA ALA A 287 -27.68 -8.47 0.62
C ALA A 287 -28.09 -9.23 1.90
N THR A 288 -27.16 -9.95 2.54
CA THR A 288 -27.47 -10.90 3.62
C THR A 288 -26.70 -10.68 4.93
N ALA A 289 -25.86 -9.64 5.00
CA ALA A 289 -24.99 -9.41 6.16
C ALA A 289 -24.91 -7.92 6.50
N TRP A 290 -24.89 -7.59 7.80
CA TRP A 290 -24.90 -6.21 8.28
C TRP A 290 -23.49 -5.63 8.40
N ILE A 291 -23.23 -4.49 7.74
CA ILE A 291 -22.04 -3.66 7.97
C ILE A 291 -22.24 -2.83 9.23
N ARG A 292 -21.27 -2.91 10.15
CA ARG A 292 -21.29 -2.16 11.40
C ARG A 292 -20.83 -0.72 11.18
N LEU A 293 -21.53 0.25 11.78
CA LEU A 293 -21.21 1.67 11.73
C LEU A 293 -21.22 2.25 13.14
N ASP A 294 -20.25 3.08 13.50
CA ASP A 294 -20.38 3.94 14.68
C ASP A 294 -21.40 5.06 14.45
N LEU A 295 -21.74 5.80 15.52
CA LEU A 295 -22.73 6.87 15.45
C LEU A 295 -22.35 7.95 14.44
N ALA A 296 -21.08 8.37 14.44
CA ALA A 296 -20.57 9.40 13.53
C ALA A 296 -20.68 8.96 12.06
N SER A 297 -20.23 7.75 11.72
CA SER A 297 -20.32 7.21 10.37
C SER A 297 -21.77 7.01 9.95
N ASN A 298 -22.63 6.51 10.84
CA ASN A 298 -24.03 6.33 10.55
C ASN A 298 -24.73 7.65 10.20
N THR A 299 -24.45 8.74 10.92
CA THR A 299 -25.02 10.07 10.62
C THR A 299 -24.67 10.52 9.21
N THR A 300 -23.43 10.35 8.76
CA THR A 300 -23.02 10.75 7.40
C THR A 300 -23.66 9.86 6.33
N PHE A 301 -23.75 8.54 6.58
CA PHE A 301 -24.35 7.59 5.66
C PHE A 301 -25.87 7.81 5.49
N VAL A 302 -26.58 8.22 6.54
CA VAL A 302 -28.03 8.51 6.50
C VAL A 302 -28.32 9.85 5.84
N ALA A 303 -27.53 10.89 6.14
CA ALA A 303 -27.73 12.25 5.61
C ALA A 303 -27.75 12.31 4.07
N ASN A 304 -27.03 11.40 3.40
CA ASN A 304 -26.89 11.38 1.94
C ASN A 304 -27.85 10.41 1.23
N GLY A 305 -29.07 10.27 1.74
CA GLY A 305 -30.18 9.58 1.04
C GLY A 305 -30.18 8.05 1.12
N ASN A 306 -29.28 7.44 1.89
CA ASN A 306 -29.19 5.98 2.03
C ASN A 306 -29.95 5.44 3.26
N GLY A 307 -31.19 5.90 3.52
CA GLY A 307 -32.06 5.39 4.60
C GLY A 307 -33.13 4.40 4.09
N PRO A 308 -33.76 3.55 4.95
CA PRO A 308 -33.61 3.36 6.39
C PRO A 308 -32.99 2.00 6.81
N ILE A 309 -32.66 1.89 8.10
CA ILE A 309 -32.18 0.67 8.81
C ILE A 309 -33.35 -0.33 8.95
N VAL A 310 -33.94 -0.80 7.86
CA VAL A 310 -34.76 -2.03 7.80
C VAL A 310 -34.84 -2.48 6.34
N GLY A 311 -34.30 -3.66 6.03
CA GLY A 311 -34.73 -4.44 4.86
C GLY A 311 -34.11 -4.14 3.49
N GLY A 312 -32.95 -3.48 3.41
CA GLY A 312 -32.17 -3.40 2.16
C GLY A 312 -30.76 -2.84 2.39
N GLY A 313 -29.72 -3.53 1.89
CA GLY A 313 -28.32 -3.09 1.98
C GLY A 313 -27.69 -3.06 3.39
N SER A 314 -28.33 -3.67 4.39
CA SER A 314 -27.78 -4.15 5.67
C SER A 314 -26.72 -3.27 6.38
N LYS A 315 -27.14 -2.21 7.11
CA LYS A 315 -26.31 -1.42 8.06
C LYS A 315 -26.71 -1.65 9.52
N LEU A 316 -25.75 -1.91 10.42
CA LEU A 316 -25.96 -2.07 11.87
C LEU A 316 -25.29 -0.92 12.62
N LEU A 317 -26.07 -0.13 13.35
CA LEU A 317 -25.54 0.90 14.24
C LEU A 317 -24.96 0.25 15.50
N LEU A 318 -23.69 0.55 15.80
CA LEU A 318 -23.06 0.23 17.07
C LEU A 318 -23.41 1.32 18.09
N ASN A 319 -24.43 1.06 18.90
CA ASN A 319 -24.71 1.86 20.09
C ASN A 319 -23.81 1.34 21.21
N ASP A 320 -22.58 1.82 21.35
CA ASP A 320 -21.91 1.69 22.64
C ASP A 320 -20.89 2.79 22.91
N ALA A 321 -20.97 3.31 24.14
CA ALA A 321 -20.07 4.31 24.70
C ALA A 321 -18.79 3.69 25.29
N THR A 322 -18.43 2.48 24.88
CA THR A 322 -17.41 1.63 25.52
C THR A 322 -16.42 0.96 24.56
N LEU A 323 -16.17 1.54 23.38
CA LEU A 323 -14.97 1.21 22.59
C LEU A 323 -13.83 2.16 22.94
#